data_AF-K1UKG4-F1
#
_entry.id   AF-K1UKG4-F1
#
_cell.length_a   1.000
_cell.length_b   1.000
_cell.length_c   1.000
_cell.angle_alpha   90.00
_cell.angle_beta   90.00
_cell.angle_gamma   90.00
#
_symmetry.space_group_name_H-M   'P 1'
#
loop_
_entity.id
_entity.type
_entity.pdbx_description
1 polymer ?
#
loop_
_entity_poly.entity_id
_entity_poly.type
_entity_poly.pdbx_seq_one_letter_code
_entity_poly.pdbx_strand_id
1 'polypeptide(L)' 'MMFQREGFGKMKKTLNGKWQFRKVGDKLYKEATVPGCNYLDLMANGDIPDPFIGLNEKDVYWVGETNWEYKKTFEIT' A
#
# COMPACT_ATOMS: atom_id res chain seq x y z
N MET A 1 3.37 -43.23 28.65
CA MET A 1 2.29 -42.25 28.44
C MET A 1 2.96 -40.89 28.25
N MET A 2 3.12 -40.45 27.00
CA MET A 2 3.75 -39.17 26.67
C MET A 2 2.62 -38.17 26.39
N PHE A 3 2.52 -37.12 27.20
CA PHE A 3 1.65 -35.98 26.89
C PHE A 3 2.36 -35.11 25.87
N GLN A 4 1.93 -35.20 24.61
CA GLN A 4 2.36 -34.28 23.56
C GLN A 4 1.70 -32.93 23.87
N ARG A 5 2.49 -31.95 24.32
CA ARG A 5 2.02 -30.56 24.46
C ARG A 5 1.71 -30.06 23.05
N GLU A 6 0.44 -29.87 22.73
CA GLU A 6 0.05 -29.11 21.55
C GLU A 6 0.56 -27.67 21.73
N GLY A 7 1.58 -27.31 20.96
CA GLY A 7 2.08 -25.94 20.93
C GLY A 7 0.99 -25.05 20.36
N PHE A 8 0.67 -23.95 21.04
CA PHE A 8 -0.14 -22.87 20.49
C PHE A 8 0.48 -22.43 19.16
N GLY A 9 -0.13 -22.82 18.04
CA GLY A 9 0.28 -22.38 16.72
C GLY A 9 0.21 -20.86 16.68
N LYS A 10 1.31 -20.18 16.38
CA LYS A 10 1.31 -18.72 16.18
C LYS A 10 0.27 -18.37 15.10
N MET A 11 -0.83 -17.73 15.48
CA MET A 11 -1.76 -17.17 14.51
C MET A 11 -1.07 -16.06 13.73
N LYS A 12 -1.06 -16.19 12.39
CA LYS A 12 -0.49 -15.20 11.47
C LYS A 12 -1.59 -14.66 10.56
N LYS A 13 -1.94 -13.39 10.72
CA LYS A 13 -2.82 -12.66 9.81
C LYS A 13 -1.99 -11.79 8.88
N THR A 14 -2.14 -11.98 7.57
CA THR A 14 -1.54 -11.06 6.59
C THR A 14 -2.38 -9.79 6.48
N LEU A 15 -1.72 -8.66 6.28
CA LEU A 15 -2.37 -7.37 5.99
C LEU A 15 -2.23 -6.97 4.52
N ASN A 16 -1.76 -7.88 3.65
CA ASN A 16 -1.65 -7.63 2.21
C ASN A 16 -3.03 -7.39 1.57
N GLY A 17 -3.03 -6.85 0.35
CA GLY A 17 -4.21 -6.56 -0.45
C GLY A 17 -4.60 -5.10 -0.39
N LYS A 18 -5.89 -4.83 -0.18
CA LYS A 18 -6.47 -3.47 -0.27
C LYS A 18 -6.04 -2.59 0.90
N TRP A 19 -5.50 -1.42 0.56
CA TRP A 19 -5.12 -0.34 1.44
C TRP A 19 -5.71 0.96 0.89
N GLN A 20 -5.50 2.04 1.62
CA GLN A 20 -5.78 3.38 1.13
C GLN A 20 -4.55 4.25 1.31
N PHE A 21 -4.32 5.18 0.39
CA PHE A 21 -3.19 6.10 0.45
C PHE A 21 -3.61 7.54 0.12
N ARG A 22 -2.79 8.50 0.54
CA ARG A 22 -2.91 9.91 0.14
C ARG A 22 -1.57 10.61 0.22
N LYS A 23 -1.47 11.76 -0.44
CA LYS A 23 -0.45 12.75 -0.14
C LYS A 23 -0.68 13.33 1.26
N VAL A 24 0.40 13.53 2.03
CA VAL A 24 0.31 14.18 3.34
C VAL A 24 -0.34 15.56 3.19
N GLY A 25 -1.37 15.82 4.00
CA GLY A 25 -2.15 17.06 3.99
C GLY A 25 -3.43 17.01 3.15
N ASP A 26 -3.57 16.05 2.24
CA ASP A 26 -4.80 15.90 1.47
C ASP A 26 -5.93 15.33 2.34
N LYS A 27 -7.17 15.73 2.04
CA LYS A 27 -8.34 15.29 2.81
C LYS A 27 -8.79 13.89 2.44
N LEU A 28 -8.67 13.53 1.16
CA LEU A 28 -9.24 12.31 0.61
C LEU A 28 -8.18 11.23 0.47
N TYR A 29 -8.55 10.02 0.86
CA TYR A 29 -7.78 8.83 0.60
C TYR A 29 -8.25 8.18 -0.70
N LYS A 30 -7.31 7.63 -1.46
CA LYS A 30 -7.53 6.86 -2.68
C LYS A 30 -7.20 5.39 -2.42
N GLU A 31 -7.64 4.51 -3.31
CA GLU A 31 -7.38 3.07 -3.20
C GLU A 31 -5.91 2.77 -3.47
N ALA A 32 -5.36 1.79 -2.74
CA ALA A 32 -3.97 1.35 -2.85
C ALA A 32 -3.83 -0.16 -2.65
N THR A 33 -2.70 -0.72 -3.07
CA THR A 33 -2.37 -2.13 -2.86
C THR A 33 -1.04 -2.30 -2.12
N VAL A 34 -1.02 -3.11 -1.07
CA VAL A 34 0.21 -3.49 -0.35
C VAL A 34 0.39 -5.02 -0.41
N PRO A 35 1.56 -5.55 -0.78
CA PRO A 35 2.75 -4.81 -1.21
C PRO A 35 2.54 -4.07 -2.54
N GLY A 36 3.19 -2.91 -2.68
CA GLY A 36 3.06 -1.99 -3.81
C GLY A 36 3.84 -0.70 -3.54
N CYS A 37 3.62 0.33 -4.36
CA CYS A 37 4.21 1.66 -4.17
C CYS A 37 3.28 2.77 -4.70
N ASN A 38 3.57 4.00 -4.27
CA ASN A 38 2.82 5.20 -4.64
C ASN A 38 2.66 5.40 -6.16
N TYR A 39 3.69 5.12 -6.97
CA TYR A 39 3.58 5.22 -8.43
C TYR A 39 2.56 4.24 -9.01
N LEU A 40 2.58 2.98 -8.56
CA LEU A 40 1.62 1.96 -9.02
C LEU A 40 0.20 2.33 -8.59
N ASP A 41 0.03 2.84 -7.37
CA ASP A 41 -1.28 3.25 -6.86
C ASP A 41 -1.81 4.48 -7.62
N LEU A 42 -0.97 5.49 -7.88
CA LEU A 42 -1.36 6.67 -8.68
C LEU A 42 -1.73 6.30 -10.11
N MET A 43 -0.96 5.41 -10.76
CA MET A 43 -1.30 4.91 -12.10
C MET A 43 -2.62 4.12 -12.09
N ALA A 44 -2.83 3.26 -11.10
CA ALA A 44 -4.09 2.50 -10.97
C ALA A 44 -5.31 3.39 -10.73
N ASN A 45 -5.13 4.55 -10.09
CA ASN A 45 -6.16 5.58 -9.93
C ASN A 45 -6.24 6.55 -11.14
N GLY A 46 -5.36 6.42 -12.14
CA GLY A 46 -5.32 7.29 -13.32
C GLY A 46 -4.78 8.70 -13.06
N ASP A 47 -4.11 8.93 -11.94
CA ASP A 47 -3.61 10.24 -11.52
C ASP A 47 -2.31 10.65 -12.23
N ILE A 48 -1.53 9.66 -12.68
CA ILE A 48 -0.28 9.87 -13.40
C ILE A 48 -0.20 8.92 -14.61
N PRO A 49 0.50 9.32 -15.69
CA PRO A 49 0.84 8.42 -16.78
C PRO A 49 1.97 7.46 -16.37
N ASP A 50 2.23 6.45 -17.21
CA ASP A 50 3.38 5.55 -17.02
C ASP A 50 4.69 6.36 -17.09
N PRO A 51 5.51 6.39 -16.02
CA PRO A 51 6.75 7.16 -15.96
C PRO A 51 7.77 6.73 -17.02
N PHE A 52 7.69 5.49 -17.51
CA PHE A 52 8.66 4.92 -18.45
C PHE A 52 8.31 5.18 -19.92
N ILE A 53 7.19 5.85 -20.21
CA ILE A 53 6.82 6.21 -21.58
C ILE A 53 7.31 7.63 -21.89
N GLY A 54 8.14 7.75 -22.93
CA GLY A 54 8.58 9.05 -23.45
C GLY A 54 9.36 9.86 -22.41
N LEU A 55 8.86 11.06 -22.09
CA LEU A 55 9.47 11.97 -21.11
C LEU A 55 8.63 12.13 -19.83
N ASN A 56 7.64 11.24 -19.62
CA ASN A 56 6.70 11.31 -18.50
C ASN A 56 7.39 11.32 -17.13
N GLU A 57 8.59 10.73 -17.01
CA GLU A 57 9.42 10.80 -15.80
C GLU A 57 9.51 12.23 -15.24
N LYS A 58 9.69 13.23 -16.11
CA LYS A 58 9.77 14.64 -15.71
C LYS A 58 8.45 15.17 -15.18
N ASP A 59 7.34 14.77 -15.80
CA ASP A 59 5.99 15.21 -15.44
C ASP A 59 5.53 14.61 -14.10
N VAL A 60 6.08 13.45 -13.73
CA VAL A 60 5.74 12.74 -12.48
C VAL A 60 6.82 12.84 -11.41
N TYR A 61 7.87 13.64 -11.63
CA TYR A 61 8.98 13.82 -10.69
C TYR A 61 8.50 14.22 -9.28
N TRP A 62 7.43 15.01 -9.20
CA TRP A 62 6.82 15.45 -7.94
C TRP A 62 6.37 14.30 -7.03
N VAL A 63 6.12 13.11 -7.56
CA VAL A 63 5.67 11.94 -6.80
C VAL A 63 6.75 11.47 -5.82
N GLY A 64 8.02 11.51 -6.24
CA GLY A 64 9.18 11.16 -5.41
C GLY A 64 9.53 12.20 -4.34
N GLU A 65 9.21 13.47 -4.60
CA GLU A 65 9.44 14.61 -3.68
C GLU A 65 8.30 14.79 -2.66
N THR A 66 7.25 13.96 -2.75
CA THR A 66 6.04 14.08 -1.94
C THR A 66 6.05 13.06 -0.80
N ASN A 67 5.64 13.49 0.39
CA ASN A 67 5.36 12.58 1.50
C ASN A 67 3.98 11.91 1.32
N TRP A 68 3.93 10.60 1.56
CA TRP A 68 2.74 9.76 1.39
C TRP A 68 2.36 9.05 2.68
N GLU A 69 1.06 8.89 2.92
CA GLU A 69 0.50 8.13 4.05
C GLU A 69 -0.33 6.95 3.54
N TYR A 70 -0.10 5.77 4.11
CA TYR A 70 -0.89 4.56 3.87
C TYR A 70 -1.66 4.18 5.12
N LYS A 71 -2.92 3.75 4.96
CA LYS A 71 -3.75 3.26 6.07
C LYS A 71 -4.54 2.01 5.69
N LYS A 72 -4.79 1.18 6.70
CA LYS A 72 -5.72 0.05 6.65
C LYS A 72 -6.29 -0.18 8.05
N THR A 73 -7.60 -0.40 8.11
CA THR A 73 -8.27 -0.90 9.31
C THR A 73 -8.49 -2.41 9.17
N PHE A 74 -8.29 -3.15 10.24
CA PHE A 74 -8.50 -4.59 10.29
C PHE A 74 -8.98 -5.02 11.67
N GLU A 75 -9.70 -6.12 11.72
CA GLU A 75 -10.16 -6.73 12.96
C GLU A 75 -9.17 -7.79 13.44
N ILE A 76 -8.99 -7.84 14.77
CA ILE A 76 -8.28 -8.92 15.45
C ILE A 76 -9.30 -10.00 15.77
N THR A 77 -8.96 -11.24 15.40
CA THR A 77 -9.75 -12.45 15.63
C THR A 77 -8.91 -13.44 16.41
#